data_AF-A0A1V3TVC0-F1
#
_entry.id   AF-A0A1V3TVC0-F1
#
_cell.length_a   1.000
_cell.length_b   1.000
_cell.length_c   1.000
_cell.angle_alpha   90.00
_cell.angle_beta   90.00
_cell.angle_gamma   90.00
#
_symmetry.space_group_name_H-M   'P 1'
#
loop_
_entity.id
_entity.type
_entity.pdbx_description
1 polymer ?
#
loop_
_entity_poly.entity_id
_entity_poly.type
_entity_poly.pdbx_seq_one_letter_code
_entity_poly.pdbx_strand_id
1 'polypeptide(L)'
;MKSDKYATIKEIVEYGLDKISENEMITMSLEDFIYIYRVLEEYMRFFHNPDHYQNIEDIKDYLGDISSEGGFEVLSTAIYKKLYNVELPNEVKNMIDDGVFEHPIYPKYYQKNN
;
A
#
# COMPACT_ATOMS: atom_id res chain seq x y z
N MET A 1 13.74 -22.44 -16.30
CA MET A 1 14.10 -21.10 -15.79
C MET A 1 12.94 -20.17 -16.09
N LYS A 2 12.21 -19.69 -15.08
CA LYS A 2 11.22 -18.63 -15.28
C LYS A 2 12.00 -17.36 -15.63
N SER A 3 11.64 -16.70 -16.73
CA SER A 3 12.12 -15.36 -17.01
C SER A 3 11.38 -14.42 -16.07
N ASP A 4 11.97 -14.05 -14.95
CA ASP A 4 11.35 -13.16 -13.96
C ASP A 4 11.36 -11.71 -14.49
N LYS A 5 10.51 -11.47 -15.49
CA LYS A 5 10.33 -10.14 -16.11
C LYS A 5 9.61 -9.17 -15.16
N TYR A 6 8.92 -9.70 -14.16
CA TYR A 6 8.10 -8.92 -13.24
C TYR A 6 8.28 -9.44 -11.81
N ALA A 7 8.35 -8.52 -10.85
CA ALA A 7 8.30 -8.86 -9.44
C ALA A 7 6.87 -9.27 -9.04
N THR A 8 6.78 -10.20 -8.10
CA THR A 8 5.53 -10.50 -7.40
C THR A 8 5.18 -9.35 -6.46
N ILE A 9 3.90 -9.25 -6.08
CA ILE A 9 3.44 -8.23 -5.11
C ILE A 9 4.16 -8.39 -3.77
N LYS A 10 4.43 -9.64 -3.35
CA LYS A 10 5.15 -9.94 -2.12
C LYS A 10 6.60 -9.40 -2.17
N GLU A 11 7.32 -9.67 -3.26
CA GLU A 11 8.69 -9.17 -3.43
C GLU A 11 8.74 -7.64 -3.42
N ILE A 12 7.74 -6.97 -4.00
CA ILE A 12 7.67 -5.49 -3.98
C ILE A 12 7.47 -4.97 -2.56
N VAL A 13 6.57 -5.57 -1.78
CA VAL A 13 6.25 -5.12 -0.43
C VAL A 13 7.39 -5.42 0.56
N GLU A 14 8.09 -6.55 0.39
CA GLU A 14 9.16 -6.96 1.31
C GLU A 14 10.54 -6.36 0.97
N TYR A 15 10.68 -5.71 -0.19
CA TYR A 15 11.96 -5.20 -0.67
C TYR A 15 12.57 -4.15 0.27
N GLY A 16 13.82 -4.38 0.68
CA GLY A 16 14.58 -3.44 1.51
C GLY A 16 14.17 -3.41 2.98
N LEU A 17 13.15 -4.17 3.40
CA LEU A 17 12.75 -4.25 4.81
C LEU A 17 13.84 -4.91 5.69
N ASP A 18 14.71 -5.73 5.10
CA ASP A 18 15.87 -6.33 5.76
C ASP A 18 16.93 -5.30 6.23
N LYS A 19 16.82 -4.06 5.78
CA LYS A 19 17.69 -2.94 6.18
C LYS A 19 17.19 -2.21 7.43
N ILE A 20 15.99 -2.52 7.90
CA ILE A 20 15.42 -1.95 9.12
C ILE A 20 15.68 -2.91 10.27
N SER A 21 16.07 -2.38 11.43
CA SER A 21 16.22 -3.18 12.65
C SER A 21 14.88 -3.70 13.14
N GLU A 22 14.77 -4.99 13.44
CA GLU A 22 13.55 -5.60 14.00
C GLU A 22 13.13 -5.03 15.37
N ASN A 23 14.04 -4.34 16.05
CA ASN A 23 13.80 -3.72 17.36
C ASN A 23 13.43 -2.23 17.28
N GLU A 24 13.44 -1.66 16.08
CA GLU A 24 13.10 -0.26 15.85
C GLU A 24 11.58 -0.09 15.84
N MET A 25 11.09 0.81 16.70
CA MET A 25 9.66 1.02 16.91
C MET A 25 9.32 2.49 16.74
N ILE A 26 8.15 2.74 16.17
CA ILE A 26 7.55 4.07 16.06
C ILE A 26 6.38 4.20 17.05
N THR A 27 6.01 5.43 17.37
CA THR A 27 4.77 5.72 18.09
C THR A 27 3.81 6.45 17.16
N MET A 28 2.51 6.15 17.28
CA MET A 28 1.46 6.82 16.52
C MET A 28 0.18 6.93 17.35
N SER A 29 -0.74 7.80 16.91
CA SER A 29 -2.07 7.88 17.52
C SER A 29 -2.80 6.54 17.41
N LEU A 30 -3.42 6.10 18.51
CA LEU A 30 -4.24 4.88 18.52
C LEU A 30 -5.43 5.01 17.57
N GLU A 31 -6.04 6.18 17.48
CA GLU A 31 -7.15 6.43 16.56
C GLU A 31 -6.70 6.29 15.10
N ASP A 32 -5.55 6.85 14.75
CA ASP A 32 -4.98 6.74 13.40
C ASP A 32 -4.58 5.30 13.07
N PHE A 33 -4.03 4.57 14.04
CA PHE A 33 -3.73 3.14 13.89
C PHE A 33 -5.00 2.35 13.59
N ILE A 34 -6.06 2.54 14.38
CA ILE A 34 -7.35 1.87 14.17
C ILE A 34 -7.96 2.27 12.83
N TYR A 35 -7.85 3.54 12.42
CA TYR A 35 -8.32 3.99 11.11
C TYR A 35 -7.64 3.23 9.97
N ILE A 36 -6.30 3.17 9.97
CA ILE A 36 -5.53 2.45 8.94
C ILE A 36 -5.87 0.96 8.95
N TYR A 37 -5.94 0.34 10.13
CA TYR A 37 -6.34 -1.06 10.28
C TYR A 37 -7.70 -1.32 9.64
N ARG A 38 -8.70 -0.46 9.90
CA ARG A 38 -10.06 -0.59 9.35
C ARG A 38 -10.09 -0.41 7.84
N VAL A 39 -9.27 0.49 7.28
CA VAL A 39 -9.13 0.64 5.83
C VAL A 39 -8.58 -0.64 5.21
N LEU A 40 -7.50 -1.20 5.74
CA LEU A 40 -6.91 -2.44 5.22
C LEU A 40 -7.86 -3.63 5.36
N GLU A 41 -8.58 -3.72 6.49
CA GLU A 41 -9.62 -4.74 6.72
C GLU A 41 -10.76 -4.65 5.70
N GLU A 42 -11.21 -3.43 5.37
CA GLU A 42 -12.29 -3.24 4.40
C GLU A 42 -11.86 -3.61 2.97
N TYR A 43 -10.63 -3.25 2.58
CA TYR A 43 -10.05 -3.71 1.33
C TYR A 43 -9.95 -5.23 1.27
N MET A 44 -9.52 -5.88 2.36
CA MET A 44 -9.51 -7.34 2.44
C MET A 44 -10.93 -7.91 2.35
N ARG A 45 -11.93 -7.32 3.01
CA ARG A 45 -13.33 -7.76 2.92
C ARG A 45 -13.86 -7.67 1.49
N PHE A 46 -13.59 -6.57 0.80
CA PHE A 46 -14.03 -6.37 -0.58
C PHE A 46 -13.34 -7.35 -1.52
N PHE A 47 -12.00 -7.37 -1.54
CA PHE A 47 -11.20 -8.15 -2.49
C PHE A 47 -11.05 -9.65 -2.14
N HIS A 48 -11.48 -10.09 -0.96
CA HIS A 48 -11.45 -11.53 -0.60
C HIS A 48 -12.54 -12.34 -1.31
N ASN A 49 -13.70 -11.73 -1.62
CA ASN A 49 -14.83 -12.42 -2.24
C ASN A 49 -15.05 -11.91 -3.67
N PRO A 50 -14.75 -12.72 -4.71
CA PRO A 50 -14.97 -12.35 -6.11
C PRO A 50 -16.41 -11.94 -6.45
N ASP A 51 -17.40 -12.40 -5.68
CA ASP A 51 -18.80 -12.00 -5.89
C ASP A 51 -19.05 -10.51 -5.60
N HIS A 52 -18.13 -9.82 -4.91
CA HIS A 52 -18.23 -8.38 -4.65
C HIS A 52 -17.77 -7.53 -5.84
N TYR A 53 -17.05 -8.10 -6.81
CA TYR A 53 -16.49 -7.37 -7.96
C TYR A 53 -16.55 -8.23 -9.23
N GLN A 54 -17.77 -8.49 -9.69
CA GLN A 54 -18.02 -9.34 -10.86
C GLN A 54 -17.55 -8.68 -12.16
N ASN A 55 -17.50 -7.36 -12.20
CA ASN A 55 -17.05 -6.57 -13.33
C ASN A 55 -16.14 -5.39 -12.88
N ILE A 56 -15.58 -4.67 -13.86
CA ILE A 56 -14.65 -3.57 -13.56
C ILE A 56 -15.39 -2.33 -13.02
N GLU A 57 -16.67 -2.17 -13.34
CA GLU A 57 -17.52 -1.12 -12.80
C GLU A 57 -17.71 -1.26 -11.29
N ASP A 58 -17.90 -2.47 -10.76
CA ASP A 58 -17.98 -2.72 -9.31
C ASP A 58 -16.72 -2.24 -8.57
N ILE A 59 -15.54 -2.43 -9.18
CA ILE A 59 -14.25 -1.95 -8.64
C ILE A 59 -14.16 -0.43 -8.71
N LYS A 60 -14.59 0.18 -9.83
CA LYS A 60 -14.60 1.63 -9.99
C LYS A 60 -15.54 2.29 -8.98
N ASP A 61 -16.71 1.70 -8.74
CA ASP A 61 -17.70 2.20 -7.80
C ASP A 61 -17.21 2.05 -6.36
N TYR A 62 -16.58 0.92 -6.01
CA TYR A 62 -15.96 0.73 -4.69
C TYR A 62 -14.83 1.73 -4.43
N LEU A 63 -13.93 1.93 -5.41
CA LEU A 63 -12.80 2.85 -5.26
C LEU A 63 -13.24 4.32 -5.27
N GLY A 64 -14.11 4.69 -6.20
CA GLY A 64 -14.49 6.08 -6.45
C GLY A 64 -13.28 6.97 -6.76
N ASP A 65 -13.39 8.25 -6.39
CA ASP A 65 -12.32 9.26 -6.42
C ASP A 65 -12.03 9.86 -5.04
N ILE A 66 -11.13 10.83 -4.98
CA ILE A 66 -10.65 11.47 -3.74
C ILE A 66 -11.72 12.24 -2.94
N SER A 67 -12.90 12.44 -3.52
CA SER A 67 -14.02 13.22 -2.97
C SER A 67 -15.34 12.44 -2.99
N SER A 68 -15.27 11.14 -3.28
CA SER A 68 -16.44 10.28 -3.47
C SER A 68 -16.86 9.52 -2.22
N GLU A 69 -16.14 9.67 -1.11
CA GLU A 69 -16.26 8.86 0.11
C GLU A 69 -15.97 7.36 -0.11
N GLY A 70 -15.42 7.00 -1.28
CA GLY A 70 -15.06 5.63 -1.66
C GLY A 70 -13.72 5.14 -1.12
N GLY A 71 -13.35 3.92 -1.52
CA GLY A 71 -12.12 3.25 -1.11
C GLY A 71 -10.85 4.07 -1.35
N PHE A 72 -10.78 4.82 -2.45
CA PHE A 72 -9.62 5.63 -2.79
C PHE A 72 -9.42 6.80 -1.82
N GLU A 73 -10.51 7.46 -1.40
CA GLU A 73 -10.45 8.56 -0.44
C GLU A 73 -9.92 8.10 0.92
N VAL A 74 -10.44 6.99 1.45
CA VAL A 74 -10.03 6.48 2.76
C VAL A 74 -8.60 5.93 2.75
N LEU A 75 -8.17 5.30 1.64
CA LEU A 75 -6.79 4.83 1.48
C LEU A 75 -5.81 6.01 1.35
N SER A 76 -6.17 7.02 0.55
CA SER A 76 -5.39 8.25 0.44
C SER A 76 -5.26 8.97 1.78
N THR A 77 -6.34 9.04 2.56
CA THR A 77 -6.32 9.60 3.92
C THR A 77 -5.43 8.79 4.85
N ALA A 78 -5.52 7.45 4.84
CA ALA A 78 -4.68 6.57 5.64
C ALA A 78 -3.17 6.81 5.34
N ILE A 79 -2.79 6.89 4.08
CA ILE A 79 -1.39 7.08 3.66
C ILE A 79 -0.91 8.51 3.88
N TYR A 80 -1.58 9.49 3.28
CA TYR A 80 -1.04 10.85 3.17
C TYR A 80 -1.42 11.79 4.32
N LYS A 81 -2.38 11.39 5.17
CA LYS A 81 -2.77 12.19 6.35
C LYS A 81 -2.45 11.47 7.66
N LYS A 82 -2.77 10.19 7.76
CA LYS A 82 -2.61 9.45 9.03
C LYS A 82 -1.18 8.95 9.23
N LEU A 83 -0.63 8.22 8.26
CA LEU A 83 0.77 7.76 8.33
C LEU A 83 1.77 8.91 8.23
N TYR A 84 1.46 9.97 7.48
CA TYR A 84 2.34 11.13 7.37
C TYR A 84 2.63 11.84 8.71
N ASN A 85 1.73 11.69 9.70
CA ASN A 85 1.93 12.25 11.05
C ASN A 85 2.88 11.41 11.92
N VAL A 86 3.30 10.24 11.46
CA VAL A 86 4.23 9.38 12.20
C VAL A 86 5.63 9.94 12.09
N GLU A 87 6.24 10.23 13.24
CA GLU A 87 7.64 10.62 13.28
C GLU A 87 8.54 9.40 13.03
N LEU A 88 9.10 9.34 11.83
CA LEU A 88 10.10 8.33 11.47
C LEU A 88 11.52 8.75 11.90
N PRO A 89 12.37 7.79 12.27
CA PRO A 89 13.81 8.00 12.46
C PRO A 89 14.45 8.59 11.20
N ASN A 90 15.42 9.51 11.38
CA ASN A 90 16.03 10.24 10.25
C ASN A 90 16.71 9.29 9.24
N GLU A 91 17.29 8.20 9.72
CA GLU A 91 17.88 7.17 8.85
C GLU A 91 16.83 6.56 7.92
N VAL A 92 15.67 6.15 8.45
CA VAL A 92 14.55 5.61 7.67
C VAL A 92 13.98 6.66 6.70
N LYS A 93 13.87 7.93 7.12
CA LYS A 93 13.45 9.04 6.24
C LYS A 93 14.38 9.16 5.04
N ASN A 94 15.69 9.20 5.28
CA ASN A 94 16.69 9.27 4.21
C ASN A 94 16.61 8.04 3.29
N MET A 95 16.39 6.83 3.84
CA MET A 95 16.20 5.63 3.04
C MET A 95 14.97 5.71 2.11
N ILE A 96 13.86 6.29 2.58
CA ILE A 96 12.67 6.53 1.75
C ILE A 96 13.02 7.51 0.62
N ASP A 97 13.66 8.64 0.95
CA ASP A 97 14.04 9.68 -0.02
C ASP A 97 15.03 9.16 -1.08
N ASP A 98 15.92 8.24 -0.69
CA ASP A 98 16.90 7.57 -1.57
C ASP A 98 16.29 6.39 -2.36
N GLY A 99 14.99 6.09 -2.19
CA GLY A 99 14.29 5.01 -2.90
C GLY A 99 14.74 3.60 -2.48
N VAL A 100 15.27 3.44 -1.26
CA VAL A 100 15.82 2.16 -0.75
C VAL A 100 14.79 1.02 -0.74
N PHE A 101 13.52 1.38 -0.56
CA PHE A 101 12.38 0.44 -0.51
C PHE A 101 11.69 0.27 -1.89
N GLU A 102 12.18 0.92 -2.94
CA GLU A 102 11.61 0.78 -4.28
C GLU A 102 12.20 -0.45 -4.99
N HIS A 103 11.37 -1.47 -5.23
CA HIS A 103 11.80 -2.66 -5.93
C HIS A 103 12.24 -2.32 -7.38
N PRO A 104 13.43 -2.73 -7.84
CA PRO A 104 13.98 -2.34 -9.15
C PRO A 104 13.25 -2.96 -10.35
N ILE A 105 12.48 -4.03 -10.12
CA ILE A 105 11.65 -4.70 -11.12
C ILE A 105 10.18 -4.41 -10.84
N TYR A 106 9.47 -3.89 -11.84
CA TYR A 106 8.05 -3.56 -11.72
C TYR A 106 7.14 -4.80 -11.69
N PRO A 107 5.95 -4.69 -11.09
CA PRO A 107 4.92 -5.72 -11.18
C PRO A 107 4.29 -5.80 -12.57
N LYS A 108 3.62 -6.92 -12.84
CA LYS A 108 3.00 -7.22 -14.15
C LYS A 108 2.05 -6.13 -14.65
N TYR A 109 1.35 -5.41 -13.76
CA TYR A 109 0.39 -4.37 -14.17
C TYR A 109 1.04 -3.11 -14.78
N TYR A 110 2.38 -2.98 -14.79
CA TYR A 110 3.11 -1.98 -15.57
C TYR A 110 3.32 -2.38 -17.04
N GLN A 111 2.93 -3.61 -17.42
CA GLN A 111 2.96 -4.02 -18.81
C GLN A 111 2.04 -3.10 -19.63
N LYS A 112 2.62 -2.35 -20.57
CA LYS A 112 1.83 -1.59 -21.55
C LYS A 112 0.93 -2.55 -22.32
N ASN A 113 -0.35 -2.23 -22.39
CA ASN A 113 -1.26 -2.86 -23.34
C ASN A 113 -0.84 -2.37 -24.74
N ASN A 114 -0.20 -3.26 -25.51
CA ASN A 114 0.06 -3.04 -26.94
C ASN A 114 -1.17 -3.48 -27.74
#